data_AF-A0AAX3RN47-F1
#
_entry.id   AF-A0AAX3RN47-F1
#
_cell.length_a   1.000
_cell.length_b   1.000
_cell.length_c   1.000
_cell.angle_alpha   90.00
_cell.angle_beta   90.00
_cell.angle_gamma   90.00
#
_symmetry.space_group_name_H-M   'P 1'
#
loop_
_entity.id
_entity.type
_entity.pdbx_description
1 polymer ?
#
loop_
_entity_poly.entity_id
_entity_poly.type
_entity_poly.pdbx_seq_one_letter_code
_entity_poly.pdbx_strand_id
1 'polypeptide(L)'
;MIEAFKRSAYLNERETVRKTTTLDHIKELSEWTNAIPHEMLEKRLEKDHLTREQLMLHIEQKDSPFIKKELKWIETFEELMDTYETSPLDYLSFQSLIHPFIIYAKKQIECLFKKVTSNLINIETVTQSITDALYARLHIMVMKCVILEVNIARKIEVLEGDTSEERFQYFMRQFNEDSEMRMEFLKTIQYYLG
;
A
#
# COMPACT_ATOMS: atom_id res chain seq x y z
N MET A 1 4.90 2.69 14.28
CA MET A 1 4.18 2.57 12.99
C MET A 1 3.50 1.22 12.79
N ILE A 2 4.09 0.10 13.26
CA ILE A 2 3.51 -1.27 13.15
C ILE A 2 2.02 -1.34 13.53
N GLU A 3 1.62 -0.76 14.67
CA GLU A 3 0.22 -0.80 15.12
C GLU A 3 -0.75 -0.13 14.14
N ALA A 4 -0.31 0.93 13.47
CA ALA A 4 -1.11 1.67 12.49
C ALA A 4 -1.32 0.89 11.18
N PHE A 5 -0.43 -0.06 10.87
CA PHE A 5 -0.42 -0.82 9.62
C PHE A 5 -0.63 -2.33 9.81
N LYS A 6 -0.96 -2.79 11.01
CA LYS A 6 -1.10 -4.23 11.29
C LYS A 6 -2.09 -4.94 10.36
N ARG A 7 -3.15 -4.25 9.91
CA ARG A 7 -4.13 -4.78 8.94
C ARG A 7 -3.53 -5.02 7.55
N SER A 8 -2.46 -4.32 7.22
CA SER A 8 -1.71 -4.44 5.96
C SER A 8 -0.69 -5.58 5.98
N ALA A 9 -0.42 -6.19 7.14
CA ALA A 9 0.55 -7.28 7.23
C ALA A 9 0.11 -8.48 6.38
N TYR A 10 1.04 -9.11 5.67
CA TYR A 10 0.77 -10.33 4.91
C TYR A 10 0.35 -11.47 5.85
N LEU A 11 -0.41 -12.45 5.35
CA LEU A 11 -0.89 -13.57 6.17
C LEU A 11 0.25 -14.31 6.89
N ASN A 12 1.38 -14.50 6.22
CA ASN A 12 2.58 -15.15 6.78
C ASN A 12 3.37 -14.29 7.79
N GLU A 13 3.03 -13.01 7.93
CA GLU A 13 3.58 -12.10 8.94
C GLU A 13 2.74 -12.07 10.22
N ARG A 14 1.51 -12.61 10.15
CA ARG A 14 0.56 -12.64 11.26
C ARG A 14 0.74 -13.87 12.13
N GLU A 15 0.42 -13.74 13.41
CA GLU A 15 0.30 -14.85 14.34
C GLU A 15 -1.14 -15.34 14.38
N THR A 16 -1.33 -16.65 14.36
CA THR A 16 -2.63 -17.28 14.54
C THR A 16 -2.83 -17.61 16.01
N VAL A 17 -3.54 -16.74 16.74
CA VAL A 17 -3.93 -17.01 18.13
C VAL A 17 -5.29 -17.69 18.13
N ARG A 18 -5.42 -18.90 18.68
CA ARG A 18 -6.75 -19.53 18.80
C ARG A 18 -7.66 -18.69 19.70
N LYS A 19 -8.79 -18.24 19.15
CA LYS A 19 -9.92 -17.72 19.92
C LYS A 19 -11.12 -18.65 19.74
N THR A 20 -12.12 -18.51 20.60
CA THR A 20 -13.39 -19.23 20.46
C THR A 20 -14.10 -18.75 19.20
N THR A 21 -14.18 -19.59 18.17
CA THR A 21 -14.91 -19.31 16.93
C THR A 21 -16.39 -19.05 17.22
N THR A 22 -16.93 -17.94 16.71
CA THR A 22 -18.36 -17.63 16.82
C THR A 22 -19.13 -18.11 15.59
N LEU A 23 -20.47 -18.18 15.69
CA LEU A 23 -21.33 -18.64 14.59
C LEU A 23 -21.22 -17.75 13.33
N ASP A 24 -21.05 -16.43 13.52
CA ASP A 24 -20.93 -15.46 12.42
C ASP A 24 -19.64 -15.68 11.61
N HIS A 25 -18.54 -15.99 12.28
CA HIS A 25 -17.26 -16.31 11.62
C HIS A 25 -17.35 -17.58 10.77
N ILE A 26 -18.13 -18.58 11.18
CA ILE A 26 -18.35 -19.80 10.39
C ILE A 26 -19.09 -19.47 9.09
N LYS A 27 -20.06 -18.55 9.14
CA LYS A 27 -20.80 -18.12 7.96
C LYS A 27 -19.92 -17.34 6.99
N GLU A 28 -19.18 -16.36 7.49
CA GLU A 28 -18.24 -15.55 6.68
C GLU A 28 -17.16 -16.44 6.02
N LEU A 29 -16.64 -17.43 6.75
CA LEU A 29 -15.71 -18.41 6.20
C LEU A 29 -16.32 -19.24 5.06
N SER A 30 -17.58 -19.67 5.22
CA SER A 30 -18.27 -20.43 4.18
C SER A 30 -18.45 -19.60 2.90
N GLU A 31 -18.73 -18.30 3.05
CA GLU A 31 -18.83 -17.38 1.92
C GLU A 31 -17.47 -17.23 1.21
N TRP A 32 -16.39 -17.03 1.96
CA TRP A 32 -15.02 -16.94 1.42
C TRP A 32 -14.56 -18.21 0.71
N THR A 33 -14.75 -19.37 1.34
CA THR A 33 -14.28 -20.65 0.79
C THR A 33 -15.12 -21.12 -0.40
N ASN A 34 -16.40 -20.74 -0.48
CA ASN A 34 -17.25 -21.05 -1.63
C ASN A 34 -17.01 -20.11 -2.81
N ALA A 35 -16.47 -18.90 -2.58
CA ALA A 35 -16.13 -17.95 -3.64
C ALA A 35 -14.88 -18.33 -4.45
N ILE A 36 -14.05 -19.25 -3.94
CA ILE A 36 -12.78 -19.65 -4.55
C ILE A 36 -12.86 -21.13 -4.97
N PRO A 37 -12.53 -21.48 -6.22
CA PRO A 37 -12.44 -22.88 -6.63
C PRO A 37 -11.47 -23.64 -5.72
N HIS A 38 -11.90 -24.80 -5.21
CA HIS A 38 -11.16 -25.56 -4.19
C HIS A 38 -9.70 -25.81 -4.56
N GLU A 39 -9.42 -26.22 -5.81
CA GLU A 39 -8.06 -26.47 -6.29
C GLU A 39 -7.16 -25.23 -6.24
N MET A 40 -7.71 -24.04 -6.52
CA MET A 40 -6.95 -22.78 -6.45
C MET A 40 -6.66 -22.38 -5.01
N LEU A 41 -7.60 -22.63 -4.10
CA LEU A 41 -7.42 -22.38 -2.68
C LEU A 41 -6.30 -23.25 -2.11
N GLU A 42 -6.32 -24.57 -2.38
CA GLU A 42 -5.29 -25.49 -1.89
C GLU A 42 -3.90 -25.14 -2.45
N LYS A 43 -3.79 -24.84 -3.76
CA LYS A 43 -2.54 -24.36 -4.36
C LYS A 43 -2.01 -23.08 -3.70
N ARG A 44 -2.90 -22.17 -3.33
CA ARG A 44 -2.53 -20.91 -2.68
C ARG A 44 -2.06 -21.15 -1.24
N LEU A 45 -2.78 -21.99 -0.49
CA LEU A 45 -2.42 -22.39 0.87
C LEU A 45 -1.06 -23.07 0.92
N GLU A 46 -0.78 -23.97 -0.03
CA GLU A 46 0.51 -24.64 -0.16
C GLU A 46 1.65 -23.64 -0.40
N LYS A 47 1.46 -22.71 -1.34
CA LYS A 47 2.43 -21.65 -1.66
C LYS A 47 2.74 -20.75 -0.47
N ASP A 48 1.73 -20.42 0.33
CA ASP A 48 1.87 -19.54 1.48
C ASP A 48 2.25 -20.31 2.77
N HIS A 49 2.40 -21.64 2.69
CA HIS A 49 2.67 -22.55 3.81
C HIS A 49 1.64 -22.43 4.95
N LEU A 50 0.36 -22.31 4.58
CA LEU A 50 -0.76 -22.15 5.50
C LEU A 50 -1.68 -23.36 5.45
N THR A 51 -2.21 -23.75 6.62
CA THR A 51 -3.33 -24.70 6.68
C THR A 51 -4.67 -23.97 6.54
N ARG A 52 -5.72 -24.72 6.22
CA ARG A 52 -7.09 -24.19 6.19
C ARG A 52 -7.51 -23.62 7.54
N GLU A 53 -7.14 -24.26 8.65
CA GLU A 53 -7.39 -23.77 10.00
C GLU A 53 -6.66 -22.44 10.26
N GLN A 54 -5.43 -22.28 9.78
CA GLN A 54 -4.70 -21.01 9.91
C GLN A 54 -5.35 -19.91 9.08
N LEU A 55 -5.81 -20.21 7.86
CA LEU A 55 -6.57 -19.26 7.05
C LEU A 55 -7.86 -18.83 7.77
N MET A 56 -8.57 -19.76 8.42
CA MET A 56 -9.77 -19.44 9.21
C MET A 56 -9.45 -18.44 10.31
N LEU A 57 -8.41 -18.70 11.10
CA LEU A 57 -7.99 -17.80 12.17
C LEU A 57 -7.57 -16.42 11.64
N HIS A 58 -6.96 -16.35 10.46
CA HIS A 58 -6.62 -15.06 9.83
C HIS A 58 -7.86 -14.27 9.40
N ILE A 59 -8.90 -14.93 8.89
CA ILE A 59 -10.17 -14.28 8.52
C ILE A 59 -10.87 -13.76 9.79
N GLU A 60 -10.94 -14.56 10.85
CA GLU A 60 -11.51 -14.16 12.15
C GLU A 60 -10.78 -12.95 12.77
N GLN A 61 -9.49 -12.79 12.47
CA GLN A 61 -8.63 -11.76 13.05
C GLN A 61 -8.33 -10.62 12.08
N LYS A 62 -9.03 -10.52 10.94
CA LYS A 62 -8.73 -9.56 9.88
C LYS A 62 -8.68 -8.10 10.36
N ASP A 63 -9.54 -7.74 11.31
CA ASP A 63 -9.65 -6.36 11.82
C ASP A 63 -8.60 -6.01 12.88
N SER A 64 -8.02 -7.01 13.54
CA SER A 64 -7.00 -6.81 14.56
C SER A 64 -6.03 -8.00 14.58
N PRO A 65 -5.21 -8.15 13.54
CA PRO A 65 -4.27 -9.24 13.46
C PRO A 65 -3.15 -9.08 14.50
N PHE A 66 -2.66 -10.19 15.02
CA PHE A 66 -1.44 -10.23 15.82
C PHE A 66 -0.24 -10.34 14.89
N ILE A 67 0.82 -9.58 15.16
CA ILE A 67 2.02 -9.54 14.32
C ILE A 67 3.09 -10.43 14.94
N LYS A 68 3.54 -11.43 14.18
CA LYS A 68 4.50 -12.45 14.65
C LYS A 68 5.95 -11.99 14.50
N LYS A 69 6.21 -11.13 13.52
CA LYS A 69 7.55 -10.77 13.05
C LYS A 69 7.66 -9.27 12.80
N GLU A 70 8.89 -8.80 12.83
CA GLU A 70 9.22 -7.47 12.34
C GLU A 70 8.82 -7.33 10.87
N LEU A 71 8.09 -6.25 10.56
CA LEU A 71 7.56 -5.98 9.24
C LEU A 71 8.59 -5.17 8.46
N LYS A 72 9.53 -5.84 7.79
CA LYS A 72 10.64 -5.19 7.06
C LYS A 72 10.19 -4.13 6.05
N TRP A 73 9.01 -4.33 5.46
CA TRP A 73 8.44 -3.36 4.53
C TRP A 73 8.05 -2.06 5.22
N ILE A 74 7.71 -2.09 6.52
CA ILE A 74 7.44 -0.89 7.33
C ILE A 74 8.74 -0.13 7.57
N GLU A 75 9.86 -0.80 7.87
CA GLU A 75 11.16 -0.12 8.01
C GLU A 75 11.54 0.59 6.71
N THR A 76 11.34 -0.07 5.56
CA THR A 76 11.58 0.53 4.23
C THR A 76 10.65 1.71 3.98
N PHE A 77 9.39 1.61 4.41
CA PHE A 77 8.40 2.67 4.27
C PHE A 77 8.71 3.88 5.16
N GLU A 78 9.14 3.65 6.39
CA GLU A 78 9.63 4.68 7.32
C GLU A 78 10.80 5.43 6.71
N GLU A 79 11.84 4.71 6.26
CA GLU A 79 13.00 5.31 5.61
C GLU A 79 12.61 6.15 4.38
N LEU A 80 11.71 5.63 3.56
CA LEU A 80 11.22 6.32 2.37
C LEU A 80 10.49 7.62 2.73
N MET A 81 9.64 7.61 3.76
CA MET A 81 8.88 8.79 4.17
C MET A 81 9.75 9.83 4.87
N ASP A 82 10.73 9.39 5.67
CA ASP A 82 11.66 10.28 6.37
C ASP A 82 12.65 10.97 5.41
N THR A 83 13.03 10.28 4.31
CA THR A 83 13.98 10.80 3.33
C THR A 83 13.32 11.57 2.18
N TYR A 84 11.99 11.73 2.24
CA TYR A 84 11.23 12.48 1.25
C TYR A 84 11.21 13.97 1.59
N GLU A 85 12.04 14.73 0.90
CA GLU A 85 11.92 16.19 0.88
C GLU A 85 10.79 16.57 -0.08
N THR A 86 9.86 17.41 0.41
CA THR A 86 8.75 17.90 -0.41
C THR A 86 9.29 18.67 -1.61
N SER A 87 9.09 18.11 -2.81
CA SER A 87 9.37 18.81 -4.05
C SER A 87 8.14 19.61 -4.47
N PRO A 88 8.29 20.83 -5.00
CA PRO A 88 7.21 21.54 -5.68
C PRO A 88 6.89 20.79 -6.98
N LEU A 89 6.19 19.67 -6.84
CA LEU A 89 5.64 18.93 -7.96
C LEU A 89 4.50 19.74 -8.55
N ASP A 90 4.26 19.54 -9.84
CA ASP A 90 3.05 20.04 -10.46
C ASP A 90 1.83 19.37 -9.79
N TYR A 91 1.20 20.11 -8.88
CA TYR A 91 0.09 19.70 -8.00
C TYR A 91 -1.16 19.27 -8.77
N LEU A 92 -1.13 19.38 -10.10
CA LEU A 92 -2.20 19.00 -11.01
C LEU A 92 -2.26 17.49 -11.27
N SER A 93 -1.26 16.71 -10.85
CA SER A 93 -1.17 15.30 -11.24
C SER A 93 -1.13 14.33 -10.05
N PHE A 94 -1.80 13.19 -10.21
CA PHE A 94 -1.70 12.03 -9.30
C PHE A 94 -0.26 11.53 -9.10
N GLN A 95 0.70 12.06 -9.87
CA GLN A 95 2.12 11.74 -9.75
C GLN A 95 2.66 12.05 -8.36
N SER A 96 2.16 13.11 -7.71
CA SER A 96 2.71 13.53 -6.44
C SER A 96 2.53 12.51 -5.31
N LEU A 97 1.50 11.67 -5.40
CA LEU A 97 1.25 10.57 -4.46
C LEU A 97 2.31 9.48 -4.52
N ILE A 98 2.85 9.25 -5.72
CA ILE A 98 3.74 8.13 -6.02
C ILE A 98 5.19 8.60 -6.06
N HIS A 99 5.40 9.91 -6.19
CA HIS A 99 6.72 10.52 -6.28
C HIS A 99 7.70 10.11 -5.17
N PRO A 100 7.30 10.03 -3.88
CA PRO A 100 8.19 9.54 -2.82
C PRO A 100 8.78 8.16 -3.11
N PHE A 101 7.94 7.25 -3.62
CA PHE A 101 8.35 5.89 -3.99
C PHE A 101 9.27 5.87 -5.21
N ILE A 102 9.05 6.74 -6.19
CA ILE A 102 9.90 6.83 -7.38
C ILE A 102 11.27 7.39 -7.03
N ILE A 103 11.33 8.45 -6.20
CA ILE A 103 12.59 9.03 -5.75
C ILE A 103 13.39 8.03 -4.91
N TYR A 104 12.73 7.32 -4.00
CA TYR A 104 13.38 6.26 -3.22
C TYR A 104 13.91 5.15 -4.12
N ALA A 105 13.10 4.64 -5.06
CA ALA A 105 13.52 3.61 -6.00
C ALA A 105 14.71 4.06 -6.85
N LYS A 106 14.71 5.30 -7.35
CA LYS A 106 15.82 5.88 -8.10
C LYS A 106 17.12 5.86 -7.28
N LYS A 107 17.08 6.33 -6.03
CA LYS A 107 18.25 6.30 -5.13
C LYS A 107 18.79 4.87 -4.91
N GLN A 108 17.90 3.90 -4.73
CA GLN A 108 18.29 2.49 -4.55
C GLN A 108 18.93 1.91 -5.82
N ILE A 109 18.35 2.19 -6.99
CA ILE A 109 18.88 1.76 -8.29
C ILE A 109 20.27 2.36 -8.54
N GLU A 110 20.43 3.67 -8.33
CA GLU A 110 21.72 4.34 -8.45
C GLU A 110 22.78 3.73 -7.52
N CYS A 111 22.39 3.40 -6.27
CA CYS A 111 23.28 2.74 -5.32
C CYS A 111 23.72 1.35 -5.79
N LEU A 112 22.81 0.56 -6.37
CA LEU A 112 23.12 -0.74 -6.95
C LEU A 112 24.10 -0.60 -8.13
N PHE A 113 23.89 0.40 -8.99
CA PHE A 113 24.72 0.64 -10.16
C PHE A 113 26.08 1.30 -9.85
N LYS A 114 26.29 1.92 -8.68
CA LYS A 114 27.61 2.41 -8.25
C LYS A 114 28.71 1.33 -8.29
N LYS A 115 28.31 0.06 -8.16
CA LYS A 115 29.23 -1.10 -8.20
C LYS A 115 29.49 -1.60 -9.63
N VAL A 116 28.82 -1.06 -10.64
CA VAL A 116 28.97 -1.43 -12.05
C VAL A 116 29.93 -0.45 -12.71
N THR A 117 31.10 -0.95 -13.13
CA THR A 117 32.16 -0.15 -13.75
C THR A 117 32.13 -0.19 -15.29
N SER A 118 31.11 -0.82 -15.87
CA SER A 118 31.02 -1.02 -17.31
C SER A 118 30.34 0.16 -18.01
N ASN A 119 31.04 0.78 -18.95
CA ASN A 119 30.49 1.83 -19.82
C ASN A 119 29.54 1.29 -20.89
N LEU A 120 29.30 -0.03 -20.95
CA LEU A 120 28.40 -0.66 -21.91
C LEU A 120 26.92 -0.46 -21.56
N ILE A 121 26.62 0.00 -20.34
CA ILE A 121 25.25 0.18 -19.86
C ILE A 121 25.01 1.67 -19.64
N ASN A 122 24.01 2.22 -20.32
CA ASN A 122 23.49 3.56 -20.00
C ASN A 122 22.62 3.46 -18.74
N ILE A 123 23.25 3.67 -17.57
CA ILE A 123 22.59 3.56 -16.25
C ILE A 123 21.40 4.51 -16.15
N GLU A 124 21.50 5.72 -16.71
CA GLU A 124 20.41 6.70 -16.69
C GLU A 124 19.17 6.17 -17.43
N THR A 125 19.36 5.63 -18.63
CA THR A 125 18.26 5.05 -19.43
C THR A 125 17.63 3.85 -18.74
N VAL A 126 18.45 2.97 -18.15
CA VAL A 126 17.94 1.80 -17.42
C VAL A 126 17.18 2.24 -16.17
N THR A 127 17.72 3.19 -15.42
CA THR A 127 17.06 3.74 -14.22
C THR A 127 15.72 4.35 -14.59
N GLN A 128 15.68 5.19 -15.64
CA GLN A 128 14.45 5.81 -16.12
C GLN A 128 13.41 4.76 -16.53
N SER A 129 13.83 3.75 -17.30
CA SER A 129 12.93 2.67 -17.74
C SER A 129 12.32 1.89 -16.56
N ILE A 130 13.12 1.61 -15.52
CA ILE A 130 12.64 0.94 -14.31
C ILE A 130 11.68 1.84 -13.53
N THR A 131 12.02 3.12 -13.34
CA THR A 131 11.18 4.07 -12.61
C THR A 131 9.86 4.34 -13.32
N ASP A 132 9.85 4.40 -14.65
CA ASP A 132 8.62 4.58 -15.44
C ASP A 132 7.70 3.36 -15.32
N ALA A 133 8.27 2.16 -15.39
CA ALA A 133 7.52 0.93 -15.19
C ALA A 133 6.94 0.82 -13.77
N LEU A 134 7.69 1.26 -12.76
CA LEU A 134 7.23 1.31 -11.38
C LEU A 134 6.10 2.35 -11.22
N TYR A 135 6.29 3.54 -11.78
CA TYR A 135 5.29 4.61 -11.78
C TYR A 135 3.97 4.14 -12.37
N ALA A 136 3.99 3.55 -13.57
CA ALA A 136 2.78 3.08 -14.23
C ALA A 136 2.00 2.07 -13.39
N ARG A 137 2.70 1.14 -12.71
CA ARG A 137 2.08 0.14 -11.84
C ARG A 137 1.47 0.75 -10.59
N LEU A 138 2.25 1.57 -9.88
CA LEU A 138 1.78 2.23 -8.65
C LEU A 138 0.61 3.18 -8.95
N HIS A 139 0.65 3.88 -10.08
CA HIS A 139 -0.41 4.77 -10.54
C HIS A 139 -1.73 4.03 -10.72
N ILE A 140 -1.72 2.88 -11.40
CA ILE A 140 -2.94 2.07 -11.58
C ILE A 140 -3.47 1.58 -10.22
N MET A 141 -2.59 1.19 -9.29
CA MET A 141 -2.99 0.66 -7.98
C MET A 141 -3.61 1.73 -7.09
N VAL A 142 -3.01 2.92 -7.03
CA VAL A 142 -3.36 3.96 -6.06
C VAL A 142 -4.53 4.84 -6.55
N MET A 143 -4.70 5.02 -7.86
CA MET A 143 -5.68 5.96 -8.42
C MET A 143 -7.11 5.71 -7.93
N LYS A 144 -7.55 4.45 -7.84
CA LYS A 144 -8.91 4.13 -7.36
C LYS A 144 -9.11 4.54 -5.91
N CYS A 145 -8.11 4.33 -5.06
CA CYS A 145 -8.15 4.71 -3.64
C CYS A 145 -8.19 6.23 -3.49
N VAL A 146 -7.37 6.95 -4.26
CA VAL A 146 -7.36 8.43 -4.24
C VAL A 146 -8.71 9.00 -4.66
N ILE A 147 -9.27 8.50 -5.76
CA ILE A 147 -10.58 8.95 -6.23
C ILE A 147 -11.64 8.72 -5.16
N LEU A 148 -11.60 7.60 -4.45
CA LEU A 148 -12.52 7.33 -3.34
C LEU A 148 -12.33 8.32 -2.19
N GLU A 149 -11.10 8.55 -1.76
CA GLU A 149 -10.77 9.48 -0.67
C GLU A 149 -11.17 10.92 -1.00
N VAL A 150 -10.90 11.38 -2.22
CA VAL A 150 -11.34 12.70 -2.71
C VAL A 150 -12.87 12.79 -2.69
N ASN A 151 -13.57 11.73 -3.08
CA ASN A 151 -15.03 11.69 -3.04
C ASN A 151 -15.58 11.72 -1.61
N ILE A 152 -14.93 11.05 -0.67
CA ILE A 152 -15.28 11.07 0.74
C ILE A 152 -15.06 12.48 1.31
N ALA A 153 -13.87 13.05 1.11
CA ALA A 153 -13.53 14.41 1.53
C ALA A 153 -14.51 15.46 0.98
N ARG A 154 -14.93 15.29 -0.29
CA ARG A 154 -15.97 16.12 -0.90
C ARG A 154 -17.34 15.98 -0.20
N LYS A 155 -17.72 14.77 0.19
CA LYS A 155 -19.01 14.51 0.86
C LYS A 155 -19.06 15.06 2.29
N ILE A 156 -17.93 15.12 2.97
CA ILE A 156 -17.83 15.66 4.34
C ILE A 156 -17.44 17.15 4.35
N GLU A 157 -17.45 17.81 3.19
CA GLU A 157 -17.26 19.26 3.02
C GLU A 157 -15.93 19.82 3.56
N VAL A 158 -14.85 19.03 3.47
CA VAL A 158 -13.50 19.44 3.92
C VAL A 158 -12.58 19.91 2.77
N LEU A 159 -13.09 19.98 1.54
CA LEU A 159 -12.31 20.43 0.38
C LEU A 159 -12.67 21.87 0.01
N GLU A 160 -11.66 22.69 -0.26
CA GLU A 160 -11.84 24.06 -0.74
C GLU A 160 -11.87 24.11 -2.28
N GLY A 161 -12.68 25.02 -2.83
CA GLY A 161 -12.84 25.22 -4.27
C GLY A 161 -14.30 25.19 -4.74
N ASP A 162 -14.60 25.97 -5.78
CA ASP A 162 -15.93 26.09 -6.36
C ASP A 162 -16.19 24.98 -7.39
N THR A 163 -15.13 24.49 -8.04
CA THR A 163 -15.17 23.42 -9.03
C THR A 163 -14.65 22.09 -8.49
N SER A 164 -14.99 20.99 -9.17
CA SER A 164 -14.44 19.66 -8.82
C SER A 164 -12.92 19.59 -8.99
N GLU A 165 -12.38 20.37 -9.92
CA GLU A 165 -10.94 20.43 -10.19
C GLU A 165 -10.19 21.18 -9.09
N GLU A 166 -10.69 22.34 -8.65
CA GLU A 166 -10.09 23.09 -7.53
C GLU A 166 -10.08 22.27 -6.24
N ARG A 167 -11.15 21.53 -5.97
CA ARG A 167 -11.23 20.62 -4.80
C ARG A 167 -10.24 19.47 -4.88
N PHE A 168 -10.02 18.93 -6.07
CA PHE A 168 -8.99 17.92 -6.29
C PHE A 168 -7.58 18.49 -6.09
N GLN A 169 -7.30 19.67 -6.65
CA GLN A 169 -6.03 20.35 -6.47
C GLN A 169 -5.77 20.70 -4.99
N TYR A 170 -6.80 21.11 -4.25
CA TYR A 170 -6.72 21.32 -2.82
C TYR A 170 -6.31 20.04 -2.09
N PHE A 171 -6.99 18.92 -2.36
CA PHE A 171 -6.66 17.62 -1.78
C PHE A 171 -5.20 17.23 -2.07
N MET A 172 -4.76 17.34 -3.31
CA MET A 172 -3.39 17.00 -3.72
C MET A 172 -2.34 17.89 -3.08
N ARG A 173 -2.65 19.17 -2.88
CA ARG A 173 -1.77 20.12 -2.16
C ARG A 173 -1.62 19.73 -0.70
N GLN A 174 -2.72 19.48 -0.01
CA GLN A 174 -2.71 19.03 1.38
C GLN A 174 -1.89 17.75 1.53
N PHE A 175 -2.10 16.76 0.64
CA PHE A 175 -1.31 15.53 0.64
C PHE A 175 0.20 15.79 0.45
N ASN A 176 0.57 16.74 -0.41
CA ASN A 176 1.98 17.01 -0.69
C ASN A 176 2.68 17.76 0.43
N GLU A 177 2.01 18.76 1.00
CA GLU A 177 2.59 19.73 1.93
C GLU A 177 2.48 19.29 3.39
N ASP A 178 1.46 18.52 3.74
CA ASP A 178 1.23 18.01 5.08
C ASP A 178 1.65 16.53 5.19
N SER A 179 2.77 16.30 5.89
CA SER A 179 3.29 14.96 6.13
C SER A 179 2.38 14.11 7.02
N GLU A 180 1.65 14.72 7.97
CA GLU A 180 0.70 14.01 8.81
C GLU A 180 -0.52 13.57 8.01
N MET A 181 -1.07 14.47 7.18
CA MET A 181 -2.19 14.16 6.29
C MET A 181 -1.83 13.07 5.28
N ARG A 182 -0.64 13.13 4.68
CA ARG A 182 -0.11 12.08 3.80
C ARG A 182 0.01 10.74 4.50
N MET A 183 0.54 10.72 5.72
CA MET A 183 0.66 9.51 6.50
C MET A 183 -0.72 8.95 6.85
N GLU A 184 -1.69 9.80 7.18
CA GLU A 184 -3.06 9.38 7.46
C GLU A 184 -3.75 8.79 6.23
N PHE A 185 -3.60 9.42 5.07
CA PHE A 185 -4.10 8.89 3.80
C PHE A 185 -3.52 7.49 3.49
N LEU A 186 -2.21 7.30 3.69
CA LEU A 186 -1.59 6.00 3.44
C LEU A 186 -2.07 4.92 4.42
N LYS A 187 -2.42 5.30 5.66
CA LYS A 187 -3.11 4.41 6.59
C LYS A 187 -4.55 4.14 6.16
N THR A 188 -5.29 5.10 5.60
CA THR A 188 -6.69 4.86 5.19
C THR A 188 -6.77 3.93 3.98
N ILE A 189 -5.79 3.95 3.08
CA ILE A 189 -5.71 3.02 1.94
C ILE A 189 -5.82 1.55 2.38
N GLN A 190 -5.30 1.18 3.56
CA GLN A 190 -5.35 -0.22 4.02
C GLN A 190 -6.76 -0.76 4.21
N TYR A 191 -7.76 0.12 4.42
CA TYR A 191 -9.16 -0.27 4.55
C TYR A 191 -9.82 -0.56 3.19
N TYR A 192 -9.19 -0.14 2.09
CA TYR A 192 -9.70 -0.36 0.73
C TYR A 192 -9.00 -1.51 -0.01
N LEU A 193 -7.80 -1.89 0.44
CA LEU A 193 -7.01 -2.95 -0.18
C LEU A 193 -7.03 -4.27 0.61
N GLY A 194 -7.64 -4.30 1.80
CA GLY A 194 -7.76 -5.45 2.69
C GLY A 194 -9.03 -6.27 2.52
#